data_AF-A0A2N5XHH1-F1
#
_entry.id   AF-A0A2N5XHH1-F1
#
_cell.length_a   1.000
_cell.length_b   1.000
_cell.length_c   1.000
_cell.angle_alpha   90.00
_cell.angle_beta   90.00
_cell.angle_gamma   90.00
#
_symmetry.space_group_name_H-M   'P 1'
#
loop_
_entity.id
_entity.type
_entity.pdbx_description
1 polymer ?
#
loop_
_entity_poly.entity_id
_entity_poly.type
_entity_poly.pdbx_seq_one_letter_code
_entity_poly.pdbx_strand_id
1 'polypeptide(L)'
;GAAGEAAGRRPGDWRLSGCTLVVTLEPCTMCAGAIVLSRLDRVVFGAVDEKAGAAGSLWDVVRDRRLNHRPQVVHGVLAEECSALLTGFFDGHRDAAGDRGEAAAETDFGALPGVR
;
A
#
# COMPACT_ATOMS: atom_id res chain seq x y z
N GLY A 1 -9.52 6.32 24.44
CA GLY A 1 -10.52 5.25 24.21
C GLY A 1 -10.90 5.30 22.74
N ALA A 2 -11.04 4.21 22.00
CA ALA A 2 -11.22 2.82 22.38
C ALA A 2 -10.20 1.91 21.67
N ALA A 3 -9.78 0.85 22.36
CA ALA A 3 -9.08 -0.28 21.77
C ALA A 3 -10.01 -0.96 20.76
N GLY A 4 -9.49 -1.26 19.57
CA GLY A 4 -10.27 -1.85 18.49
C GLY A 4 -10.72 -3.26 18.86
N GLU A 5 -12.02 -3.42 19.08
CA GLU A 5 -12.65 -4.72 19.02
C GLU A 5 -12.47 -5.26 17.59
N ALA A 6 -11.83 -6.40 17.44
CA ALA A 6 -11.90 -7.16 16.20
C ALA A 6 -13.34 -7.66 16.06
N ALA A 7 -14.20 -6.81 15.49
CA ALA A 7 -15.60 -7.15 15.23
C ALA A 7 -15.61 -8.40 14.34
N GLY A 8 -16.03 -9.52 14.92
CA GLY A 8 -16.16 -10.80 14.23
C GLY A 8 -17.02 -10.62 12.99
N ARG A 9 -16.39 -10.74 11.83
CA ARG A 9 -17.04 -10.43 10.56
C ARG A 9 -18.08 -11.49 10.25
N ARG A 10 -19.30 -11.06 9.92
CA ARG A 10 -20.29 -11.97 9.36
C ARG A 10 -19.83 -12.41 7.97
N PRO A 11 -19.92 -13.70 7.62
CA PRO A 11 -19.67 -14.14 6.25
C PRO A 11 -20.51 -13.34 5.25
N GLY A 12 -19.86 -12.77 4.24
CA GLY A 12 -20.51 -12.01 3.16
C GLY A 12 -20.50 -10.48 3.32
N ASP A 13 -20.13 -9.95 4.49
CA ASP A 13 -19.85 -8.52 4.57
C ASP A 13 -18.49 -8.25 3.92
N TRP A 14 -18.41 -7.33 2.96
CA TRP A 14 -17.16 -6.98 2.25
C TRP A 14 -16.63 -5.62 2.66
N ARG A 15 -17.40 -4.84 3.43
CA ARG A 15 -16.98 -3.55 3.97
C ARG A 15 -16.18 -3.74 5.25
N LEU A 16 -15.22 -2.85 5.45
CA LEU A 16 -14.33 -2.76 6.61
C LEU A 16 -14.46 -1.37 7.27
N SER A 17 -15.64 -0.77 7.20
CA SER A 17 -15.93 0.49 7.87
C SER A 17 -15.77 0.33 9.38
N GLY A 18 -15.25 1.36 10.05
CA GLY A 18 -14.82 1.31 11.45
C GLY A 18 -13.43 0.68 11.68
N CYS A 19 -12.85 0.00 10.68
CA CYS A 19 -11.54 -0.63 10.83
C CYS A 19 -10.39 0.31 10.47
N THR A 20 -9.25 0.08 11.13
CA THR A 20 -7.95 0.68 10.81
C THR A 20 -7.01 -0.40 10.31
N LEU A 21 -6.44 -0.23 9.11
CA LEU A 21 -5.34 -1.05 8.62
C LEU A 21 -4.01 -0.48 9.14
N VAL A 22 -3.18 -1.34 9.74
CA VAL A 22 -1.80 -1.00 10.13
C VAL A 22 -0.86 -1.87 9.31
N VAL A 23 0.09 -1.27 8.61
CA VAL A 23 1.05 -1.96 7.73
C VAL A 23 2.44 -1.34 7.88
N THR A 24 3.50 -2.12 7.79
CA THR A 24 4.87 -1.61 8.03
C THR A 24 5.41 -0.75 6.87
N LEU A 25 4.95 -1.02 5.64
CA LEU A 25 5.36 -0.32 4.42
C LEU A 25 4.16 0.36 3.75
N GLU A 26 4.40 1.47 3.06
CA GLU A 26 3.39 2.17 2.27
C GLU A 26 2.63 1.23 1.31
N PRO A 27 1.29 1.33 1.20
CA PRO A 27 0.51 0.55 0.27
C PRO A 27 0.86 0.87 -1.20
N CYS A 28 1.12 -0.17 -2.00
CA CYS A 28 1.25 -0.03 -3.46
C CYS A 28 -0.11 0.17 -4.15
N THR A 29 -0.13 0.41 -5.46
CA THR A 29 -1.36 0.67 -6.24
C THR A 29 -2.46 -0.37 -6.03
N MET A 30 -2.09 -1.66 -5.98
CA MET A 30 -3.03 -2.75 -5.73
C MET A 30 -3.66 -2.62 -4.34
N CYS A 31 -2.83 -2.45 -3.30
CA CYS A 31 -3.27 -2.35 -1.93
C CYS A 31 -4.08 -1.07 -1.68
N ALA A 32 -3.65 0.06 -2.24
CA ALA A 32 -4.36 1.34 -2.17
C ALA A 32 -5.78 1.24 -2.79
N GLY A 33 -5.90 0.58 -3.95
CA GLY A 33 -7.20 0.28 -4.56
C GLY A 33 -8.07 -0.60 -3.65
N ALA A 34 -7.50 -1.66 -3.07
CA ALA A 34 -8.22 -2.53 -2.14
C ALA A 34 -8.68 -1.81 -0.86
N ILE A 35 -7.88 -0.87 -0.33
CA ILE A 35 -8.25 -0.04 0.82
C ILE A 35 -9.48 0.80 0.50
N VAL A 36 -9.49 1.47 -0.65
CA VAL A 36 -10.65 2.25 -1.12
C VAL A 36 -11.86 1.35 -1.33
N LEU A 37 -11.70 0.24 -2.04
CA LEU A 37 -12.77 -0.70 -2.38
C LEU A 37 -13.34 -1.43 -1.17
N SER A 38 -12.58 -1.62 -0.10
CA SER A 38 -13.05 -2.26 1.14
C SER A 38 -13.66 -1.29 2.15
N ARG A 39 -13.61 0.03 1.90
CA ARG A 39 -14.15 1.07 2.80
C ARG A 39 -13.49 1.11 4.17
N LEU A 40 -12.18 0.89 4.22
CA LEU A 40 -11.40 1.10 5.43
C LEU A 40 -11.44 2.57 5.84
N ASP A 41 -11.69 2.87 7.11
CA ASP A 41 -11.76 4.26 7.57
C ASP A 41 -10.38 4.90 7.70
N ARG A 42 -9.37 4.08 8.00
CA ARG A 42 -8.00 4.55 8.22
C ARG A 42 -6.97 3.54 7.76
N VAL A 43 -5.88 4.06 7.20
CA VAL A 43 -4.62 3.34 7.00
C VAL A 43 -3.51 4.04 7.77
N VAL A 44 -2.72 3.25 8.49
CA VAL A 44 -1.53 3.66 9.23
C VAL A 44 -0.35 2.88 8.66
N PHE A 45 0.71 3.58 8.25
CA PHE A 45 1.92 2.92 7.79
C PHE A 45 3.22 3.51 8.34
N GLY A 46 4.27 2.68 8.34
CA GLY A 46 5.59 3.05 8.84
C GLY A 46 6.47 3.65 7.76
N ALA A 47 7.21 2.80 7.06
CA ALA A 47 8.15 3.18 6.03
C ALA A 47 7.44 3.59 4.73
N VAL A 48 8.08 4.49 3.99
CA VAL A 48 7.66 4.95 2.66
C VAL A 48 8.19 4.01 1.59
N ASP A 49 7.42 3.76 0.53
CA ASP A 49 7.86 2.96 -0.62
C ASP A 49 8.08 3.88 -1.83
N GLU A 50 9.32 4.33 -2.03
CA GLU A 50 9.68 5.22 -3.14
C GLU A 50 9.51 4.56 -4.52
N LYS A 51 9.51 3.22 -4.60
CA LYS A 51 9.51 2.46 -5.86
C LYS A 51 8.12 2.03 -6.30
N ALA A 52 7.19 1.85 -5.37
CA ALA A 52 5.86 1.33 -5.69
C ALA A 52 4.71 1.96 -4.87
N GLY A 53 5.02 2.84 -3.93
CA GLY A 53 4.04 3.44 -3.01
C GLY A 53 2.98 4.27 -3.73
N ALA A 54 1.72 4.07 -3.32
CA ALA A 54 0.53 4.69 -3.92
C ALA A 54 -0.37 5.40 -2.89
N ALA A 55 0.19 5.77 -1.73
CA ALA A 55 -0.47 6.56 -0.69
C ALA A 55 0.29 7.88 -0.40
N GLY A 56 1.10 8.35 -1.34
CA GLY A 56 1.89 9.57 -1.23
C GLY A 56 3.20 9.58 -2.03
N SER A 57 3.78 8.41 -2.35
CA SER A 57 5.08 8.32 -3.06
C SER A 57 4.98 8.54 -4.56
N LEU A 58 4.74 7.49 -5.35
CA LEU A 58 4.58 7.61 -6.81
C LEU A 58 3.18 8.09 -7.18
N TRP A 59 2.19 7.61 -6.43
CA TRP A 59 0.79 7.96 -6.61
C TRP A 59 0.14 8.25 -5.27
N ASP A 60 -1.02 8.90 -5.29
CA ASP A 60 -1.87 9.07 -4.12
C ASP A 60 -3.30 8.59 -4.45
N VAL A 61 -3.43 7.27 -4.65
CA VAL A 61 -4.68 6.63 -5.07
C VAL A 61 -5.75 6.80 -4.00
N VAL A 62 -5.39 6.65 -2.72
CA VAL A 62 -6.33 6.75 -1.59
C VAL A 62 -6.93 8.15 -1.41
N ARG A 63 -6.32 9.18 -1.99
CA ARG A 63 -6.84 10.56 -1.99
C ARG A 63 -7.23 11.06 -3.39
N ASP A 64 -7.33 10.19 -4.40
CA ASP A 64 -7.83 10.58 -5.73
C ASP A 64 -9.29 11.06 -5.65
N ARG A 65 -9.58 12.21 -6.27
CA ARG A 65 -10.90 12.83 -6.15
C ARG A 65 -12.05 12.18 -6.92
N ARG A 66 -11.73 11.31 -7.84
CA ARG A 66 -12.70 10.59 -8.67
C ARG A 66 -13.22 9.33 -7.97
N LEU A 67 -12.59 8.92 -6.87
CA LEU A 67 -12.97 7.74 -6.10
C LEU A 67 -14.02 8.06 -5.04
N ASN A 68 -14.82 7.04 -4.70
CA ASN A 68 -16.02 7.15 -3.86
C ASN A 68 -15.78 6.95 -2.36
N HIS A 69 -14.52 6.74 -1.94
CA HIS A 69 -14.15 6.59 -0.54
C HIS A 69 -12.73 7.12 -0.31
N ARG A 70 -12.48 7.74 0.84
CA ARG A 70 -11.18 8.29 1.21
C ARG A 70 -10.84 7.96 2.66
N PRO A 71 -9.95 6.99 2.92
CA PRO A 71 -9.50 6.71 4.26
C PRO A 71 -8.71 7.90 4.82
N GLN A 72 -8.68 8.04 6.14
CA GLN A 72 -7.64 8.81 6.81
C GLN A 72 -6.29 8.10 6.61
N VAL A 73 -5.25 8.86 6.30
CA VAL A 73 -3.88 8.34 6.14
C VAL A 73 -3.01 8.89 7.26
N VAL A 74 -2.36 7.99 7.99
CA VAL A 74 -1.30 8.30 8.97
C VAL A 74 -0.04 7.57 8.52
N HIS A 75 1.08 8.27 8.42
CA HIS A 75 2.34 7.69 7.95
C HIS A 75 3.49 8.02 8.90
N GLY A 76 4.61 7.30 8.78
CA GLY A 76 5.81 7.52 9.58
C GLY A 76 5.80 6.85 10.95
N VAL A 77 4.83 5.96 11.23
CA VAL A 77 4.75 5.27 12.53
C VAL A 77 5.81 4.19 12.61
N LEU A 78 6.83 4.37 13.47
CA LEU A 78 7.99 3.48 13.56
C LEU A 78 8.69 3.30 12.20
N ALA A 79 8.85 4.41 11.46
CA ALA A 79 9.35 4.38 10.08
C ALA A 79 10.75 3.77 9.97
N GLU A 80 11.65 4.13 10.90
CA GLU A 80 13.03 3.63 10.92
C GLU A 80 13.05 2.12 11.18
N GLU A 81 12.29 1.65 12.16
CA GLU A 81 12.19 0.22 12.47
C GLU A 81 11.57 -0.56 11.32
N CYS A 82 10.52 -0.03 10.68
CA CYS A 82 9.89 -0.65 9.53
C CYS A 82 10.83 -0.72 8.31
N SER A 83 11.63 0.33 8.08
CA SER A 83 12.62 0.38 7.00
C SER A 83 13.76 -0.60 7.25
N ALA A 84 14.24 -0.69 8.49
CA ALA A 84 15.31 -1.61 8.89
C ALA A 84 14.96 -3.09 8.62
N LEU A 85 13.69 -3.48 8.76
CA LEU A 85 13.22 -4.84 8.43
C LEU A 85 13.45 -5.19 6.94
N LEU A 86 13.14 -4.27 6.02
CA LEU A 86 13.32 -4.48 4.58
C LEU A 86 14.80 -4.46 4.20
N THR A 87 15.56 -3.51 4.73
CA THR A 87 17.01 -3.43 4.49
C THR A 87 17.71 -4.71 4.92
N GLY A 88 17.47 -5.16 6.16
CA GLY A 88 18.04 -6.39 6.70
C GLY A 88 17.62 -7.64 5.94
N PHE A 89 16.36 -7.69 5.46
CA PHE A 89 15.92 -8.77 4.58
C PHE A 89 16.75 -8.81 3.30
N PHE A 90 16.86 -7.70 2.56
CA PHE A 90 17.56 -7.72 1.28
C PHE A 90 19.09 -7.82 1.42
N ASP A 91 19.70 -7.32 2.49
CA ASP A 91 21.12 -7.53 2.77
C ASP A 91 21.45 -9.03 2.78
N GLY A 92 20.66 -9.83 3.50
CA GLY A 92 20.83 -11.28 3.56
C GLY A 92 20.54 -12.03 2.25
N HIS A 93 19.94 -11.37 1.23
CA HIS A 93 19.58 -11.98 -0.05
C HIS A 93 20.43 -11.49 -1.22
N ARG A 94 21.14 -10.36 -1.08
CA ARG A 94 22.09 -9.85 -2.08
C ARG A 94 23.32 -10.75 -2.22
N ASP A 95 23.75 -11.37 -1.13
CA ASP A 95 24.88 -12.32 -1.14
C ASP A 95 24.54 -13.65 -1.85
N ALA A 96 23.26 -13.99 -1.99
CA ALA A 96 22.78 -15.24 -2.61
C ALA A 96 22.33 -15.08 -4.08
N ALA A 97 21.98 -13.87 -4.51
CA ALA A 97 21.53 -13.60 -5.87
C ALA A 97 22.00 -12.20 -6.29
N GLY A 98 23.07 -12.16 -7.08
CA GLY A 98 23.56 -10.94 -7.72
C GLY A 98 22.42 -10.19 -8.42
N ASP A 99 22.24 -8.95 -7.95
CA ASP A 99 21.65 -7.80 -8.62
C ASP A 99 20.94 -8.05 -9.97
N ARG A 100 19.59 -8.05 -9.94
CA ARG A 100 18.74 -7.82 -11.11
C ARG A 100 17.92 -6.54 -10.92
N GLY A 101 18.56 -5.49 -10.41
CA GLY A 101 17.94 -4.19 -10.26
C GLY A 101 18.20 -3.26 -11.45
N GLU A 102 17.75 -3.58 -12.67
CA GLU A 102 17.55 -2.54 -13.70
C GLU A 102 16.62 -3.01 -14.84
N ALA A 103 15.85 -2.04 -15.39
CA ALA A 103 14.94 -2.09 -16.54
C ALA A 103 13.50 -2.57 -16.28
N ALA A 104 12.67 -1.71 -15.69
CA ALA A 104 11.27 -1.66 -16.10
C ALA A 104 11.24 -1.15 -17.55
N ALA A 105 11.08 -2.08 -18.49
CA ALA A 105 10.82 -1.75 -19.89
C ALA A 105 9.57 -0.86 -19.95
N GLU A 106 9.74 0.35 -20.48
CA GLU A 106 8.67 1.24 -20.87
C GLU A 106 7.79 0.50 -21.88
N THR A 107 6.68 -0.05 -21.38
CA THR A 107 5.68 -0.67 -22.24
C THR A 107 4.74 0.45 -22.67
N ASP A 108 4.84 0.86 -23.93
CA ASP A 108 3.88 1.76 -24.55
C ASP A 108 2.50 1.08 -24.60
N PHE A 109 1.68 1.38 -23.60
CA PHE A 109 0.27 0.95 -23.54
C PHE A 109 -0.58 1.52 -24.68
N GLY A 110 -0.10 2.52 -25.41
CA GLY A 110 -0.75 3.08 -26.61
C GLY A 110 -0.69 2.17 -27.84
N ALA A 111 0.13 1.12 -27.82
CA ALA A 111 0.25 0.16 -28.93
C ALA A 111 -0.75 -1.01 -28.85
N LEU A 112 -1.57 -1.10 -27.79
CA LEU A 112 -2.53 -2.20 -27.63
C LEU A 112 -3.85 -1.91 -28.38
N PRO A 113 -4.33 -2.84 -29.24
CA PRO A 113 -5.59 -2.64 -29.95
C PRO A 113 -6.77 -2.60 -28.96
N GLY A 114 -7.45 -1.46 -28.90
CA GLY A 114 -8.70 -1.28 -28.13
C GLY A 114 -8.61 -0.33 -26.93
N VAL A 115 -7.45 0.24 -26.63
CA VAL A 115 -7.31 1.30 -25.62
C VAL A 115 -7.39 2.66 -26.32
N ARG A 116 -8.49 3.39 -26.16
CA ARG A 116 -8.59 4.81 -26.54
C ARG A 116 -8.40 5.68 -25.32
#